data_AF-A0A8X7CBS7-F1
#
_entry.id   AF-A0A8X7CBS7-F1
#
_cell.length_a   1.000
_cell.length_b   1.000
_cell.length_c   1.000
_cell.angle_alpha   90.00
_cell.angle_beta   90.00
_cell.angle_gamma   90.00
#
_symmetry.space_group_name_H-M   'P 1'
#
loop_
_entity.id
_entity.type
_entity.pdbx_description
1 polymer ?
#
loop_
_entity_poly.entity_id
_entity_poly.type
_entity_poly.pdbx_seq_one_letter_code
_entity_poly.pdbx_strand_id
1 'polypeptide(L)'
;MAFFRGIVRCAENFTILKKCHNNGWNSECYFSAKKALGIPLPPKKPLTAYMIFCQDHRKEVLRENPTLSSTEQIKKLAAQWSLLSLDKREPYETKAREGTVLYGEAHKKYYENLSEEQKRELAKMKMEKRESRRLFKLKKALRESGIPKHPLKAYALFVKSEAKSKDIKQPAEFIKECAEKWKNLSEVEKKKFDNLVEEEKNRYAKDFEKWRKKMIADGNIKLLEQYEEFKGKGKVLDLEEIPKSLGRRVALKSSQREK
;
A
#
# COMPACT_ATOMS: atom_id res chain seq x y z
N MET A 1 8.30 29.36 28.45
CA MET A 1 8.00 28.03 29.01
C MET A 1 6.57 27.59 28.66
N ALA A 2 6.27 27.25 27.40
CA ALA A 2 4.98 26.63 27.02
C ALA A 2 4.94 26.07 25.57
N PHE A 3 6.02 25.50 25.02
CA PHE A 3 6.00 24.91 23.65
C PHE A 3 6.52 23.47 23.55
N PHE A 4 6.57 22.74 24.69
CA PHE A 4 7.01 21.34 24.72
C PHE A 4 6.07 20.45 25.56
N ARG A 5 4.77 20.48 25.25
CA ARG A 5 3.81 19.45 25.72
C ARG A 5 3.04 18.91 24.53
N GLY A 6 3.60 17.86 23.92
CA GLY A 6 2.98 17.14 22.79
C GLY A 6 3.96 16.24 22.02
N ILE A 7 5.27 16.48 22.13
CA ILE A 7 6.34 15.74 21.43
C ILE A 7 6.87 14.58 22.29
N VAL A 8 5.98 13.85 22.96
CA VAL A 8 6.31 12.57 23.62
C VAL A 8 5.22 11.54 23.26
N ARG A 9 5.00 11.36 21.96
CA ARG A 9 4.28 10.20 21.40
C ARG A 9 5.22 9.47 20.43
N CYS A 10 6.25 8.90 21.06
CA CYS A 10 7.14 7.81 20.64
C CYS A 10 7.69 7.82 19.20
N ALA A 11 9.01 7.98 19.07
CA ALA A 11 9.79 7.70 17.86
C ALA A 11 9.49 6.32 17.22
N GLU A 12 8.95 5.38 17.99
CA GLU A 12 8.46 4.07 17.54
C GLU A 12 7.25 4.17 16.60
N ASN A 13 6.31 5.09 16.83
CA ASN A 13 5.12 5.27 15.99
C ASN A 13 5.48 5.84 14.62
N PHE A 14 6.42 6.78 14.58
CA PHE A 14 6.97 7.32 13.35
C PHE A 14 7.74 6.25 12.56
N THR A 15 8.48 5.39 13.25
CA THR A 15 9.24 4.29 12.64
C THR A 15 8.33 3.22 12.05
N ILE A 16 7.24 2.86 12.74
CA ILE A 16 6.24 1.90 12.24
C ILE A 16 5.51 2.48 11.01
N LEU A 17 4.99 3.70 11.08
CA LEU A 17 4.32 4.35 9.94
C LEU A 17 5.24 4.49 8.71
N LYS A 18 6.51 4.84 8.92
CA LYS A 18 7.53 4.96 7.86
C LYS A 18 7.91 3.60 7.24
N LYS A 19 7.97 2.54 8.04
CA LYS A 19 8.21 1.16 7.58
C LYS A 19 7.03 0.62 6.75
N CYS A 20 5.80 0.95 7.14
CA CYS A 20 4.57 0.60 6.42
C CYS A 20 4.39 1.37 5.10
N HIS A 21 4.93 2.59 5.01
CA HIS A 21 4.94 3.39 3.78
C HIS A 21 5.89 2.81 2.71
N ASN A 22 7.06 2.28 3.11
CA ASN A 22 8.06 1.75 2.17
C ASN A 22 7.76 0.33 1.66
N ASN A 23 7.14 -0.54 2.47
CA ASN A 23 6.83 -1.94 2.10
C ASN A 23 5.36 -2.15 1.72
N GLY A 24 4.58 -1.06 1.63
CA GLY A 24 3.12 -1.10 1.48
C GLY A 24 2.42 -1.44 2.80
N TRP A 25 1.22 -0.89 2.98
CA TRP A 25 0.38 -1.18 4.15
C TRP A 25 -0.06 -2.66 4.13
N ASN A 26 0.75 -3.54 4.69
CA ASN A 26 0.38 -4.92 4.98
C ASN A 26 -0.60 -4.97 6.18
N SER A 27 -1.26 -6.11 6.40
CA SER A 27 -2.24 -6.27 7.48
C SER A 27 -1.63 -6.03 8.86
N GLU A 28 -0.41 -6.52 9.07
CA GLU A 28 0.33 -6.45 10.34
C GLU A 28 0.66 -5.01 10.73
N CYS A 29 1.19 -4.21 9.80
CA CYS A 29 1.40 -2.77 9.93
C CYS A 29 0.16 -2.01 10.39
N TYR A 30 -0.99 -2.34 9.80
CA TYR A 30 -2.26 -1.67 10.10
C TYR A 30 -2.78 -2.02 11.50
N PHE A 31 -2.59 -3.27 11.95
CA PHE A 31 -2.96 -3.69 13.30
C PHE A 31 -2.02 -3.09 14.35
N SER A 32 -0.72 -3.11 14.11
CA SER A 32 0.28 -2.50 14.99
C SER A 32 0.10 -0.99 15.14
N ALA A 33 -0.20 -0.29 14.04
CA ALA A 33 -0.50 1.15 14.08
C ALA A 33 -1.76 1.47 14.90
N LYS A 34 -2.83 0.68 14.78
CA LYS A 34 -4.03 0.86 15.62
C LYS A 34 -3.76 0.65 17.10
N LYS A 35 -3.00 -0.41 17.43
CA LYS A 35 -2.60 -0.70 18.81
C LYS A 35 -1.77 0.44 19.39
N ALA A 36 -0.81 0.96 18.62
CA ALA A 36 0.02 2.11 18.99
C ALA A 36 -0.79 3.40 19.24
N LEU A 37 -1.89 3.59 18.53
CA LEU A 37 -2.81 4.71 18.69
C LEU A 37 -3.85 4.49 19.81
N GLY A 38 -3.76 3.39 20.55
CA GLY A 38 -4.73 3.03 21.59
C GLY A 38 -6.14 2.81 21.04
N ILE A 39 -6.28 2.50 19.75
CA ILE A 39 -7.57 2.22 19.11
C ILE A 39 -7.85 0.72 19.32
N PRO A 40 -8.97 0.35 19.97
CA PRO A 40 -9.33 -1.05 20.13
C PRO A 40 -9.44 -1.75 18.76
N LEU A 41 -9.15 -3.04 18.72
CA LEU A 41 -9.25 -3.81 17.48
C LEU A 41 -10.71 -3.94 17.06
N PRO A 42 -11.05 -3.70 15.78
CA PRO A 42 -12.41 -3.88 15.30
C PRO A 42 -12.79 -5.37 15.35
N PRO A 43 -14.09 -5.70 15.50
CA PRO A 43 -14.55 -7.08 15.39
C PRO A 43 -14.14 -7.66 14.03
N LYS A 44 -13.80 -8.95 14.00
CA LYS A 44 -13.48 -9.64 12.76
C LYS A 44 -14.75 -9.82 11.93
N LYS A 45 -14.62 -9.69 10.61
CA LYS A 45 -15.73 -9.99 9.69
C LYS A 45 -16.14 -11.46 9.82
N PRO A 46 -17.43 -11.78 9.71
CA PRO A 46 -17.90 -13.16 9.74
C PRO A 46 -17.46 -13.88 8.47
N LEU A 47 -17.42 -15.20 8.55
CA LEU A 47 -17.10 -16.05 7.42
C LEU A 47 -18.31 -16.18 6.50
N THR A 48 -18.06 -16.28 5.20
CA THR A 48 -19.11 -16.60 4.22
C THR A 48 -19.48 -18.08 4.32
N ALA A 49 -20.64 -18.47 3.79
CA ALA A 49 -21.11 -19.87 3.78
C ALA A 49 -20.04 -20.84 3.26
N TYR A 50 -19.42 -20.49 2.12
CA TYR A 50 -18.31 -21.24 1.55
C TYR A 50 -17.07 -21.31 2.45
N MET A 51 -16.73 -20.22 3.16
CA MET A 51 -15.58 -20.22 4.07
C MET A 51 -15.84 -21.08 5.31
N ILE A 52 -17.08 -21.12 5.80
CA ILE A 52 -17.52 -22.01 6.89
C ILE A 52 -17.42 -23.46 6.41
N PHE A 53 -17.96 -23.76 5.23
CA PHE A 53 -17.81 -25.09 4.60
C PHE A 53 -16.35 -25.50 4.45
N CYS A 54 -15.49 -24.60 3.97
CA CYS A 54 -14.06 -24.83 3.87
C CYS A 54 -13.42 -25.15 5.22
N GLN A 55 -13.81 -24.49 6.31
CA GLN A 55 -13.26 -24.77 7.63
C GLN A 55 -13.61 -26.18 8.11
N ASP A 56 -14.85 -26.60 7.88
CA ASP A 56 -15.34 -27.91 8.31
C ASP A 56 -14.67 -29.05 7.52
N HIS A 57 -14.49 -28.87 6.20
CA HIS A 57 -14.02 -29.94 5.31
C HIS A 57 -12.51 -29.91 5.03
N ARG A 58 -11.79 -28.83 5.35
CA ARG A 58 -10.35 -28.73 5.05
C ARG A 58 -9.54 -29.82 5.75
N LYS A 59 -9.91 -30.20 6.98
CA LYS A 59 -9.20 -31.27 7.72
C LYS A 59 -9.38 -32.63 7.04
N GLU A 60 -10.56 -32.90 6.51
CA GLU A 60 -10.86 -34.13 5.77
C GLU A 60 -10.10 -34.18 4.44
N VAL A 61 -10.13 -33.09 3.67
CA VAL A 61 -9.36 -32.98 2.43
C VAL A 61 -7.87 -33.15 2.66
N LEU A 62 -7.33 -32.61 3.77
CA LEU A 62 -5.93 -32.78 4.15
C LEU A 62 -5.61 -34.22 4.55
N ARG A 63 -6.51 -34.90 5.27
CA ARG A 63 -6.33 -36.31 5.67
C ARG A 63 -6.32 -37.23 4.45
N GLU A 64 -7.24 -37.03 3.51
CA GLU A 64 -7.29 -37.80 2.26
C GLU A 64 -6.13 -37.47 1.32
N ASN A 65 -5.57 -36.26 1.40
CA ASN A 65 -4.56 -35.79 0.47
C ASN A 65 -3.44 -35.00 1.20
N PRO A 66 -2.60 -35.68 2.01
CA PRO A 66 -1.63 -35.01 2.89
C PRO A 66 -0.52 -34.25 2.13
N THR A 67 -0.28 -34.62 0.87
CA THR A 67 0.76 -34.05 0.01
C THR A 67 0.31 -32.83 -0.80
N LEU A 68 -1.01 -32.56 -0.88
CA LEU A 68 -1.51 -31.45 -1.69
C LEU A 68 -1.17 -30.11 -1.08
N SER A 69 -0.82 -29.14 -1.94
CA SER A 69 -0.62 -27.76 -1.52
C SER A 69 -1.93 -27.14 -1.04
N SER A 70 -1.84 -26.13 -0.16
CA SER A 70 -3.03 -25.41 0.32
C SER A 70 -3.88 -24.83 -0.82
N THR A 71 -3.26 -24.44 -1.94
CA THR A 71 -3.96 -23.94 -3.14
C THR A 71 -4.79 -25.03 -3.81
N GLU A 72 -4.25 -26.24 -3.94
CA GLU A 72 -4.95 -27.38 -4.53
C GLU A 72 -6.09 -27.87 -3.64
N GLN A 73 -5.88 -27.88 -2.31
CA GLN A 73 -6.92 -28.20 -1.34
C GLN A 73 -8.11 -27.23 -1.47
N ILE A 74 -7.85 -25.92 -1.59
CA ILE A 74 -8.91 -24.91 -1.79
C ILE A 74 -9.63 -25.14 -3.13
N LYS A 75 -8.93 -25.52 -4.20
CA LYS A 75 -9.56 -25.85 -5.49
C LYS A 75 -10.49 -27.06 -5.37
N LYS A 76 -10.08 -28.12 -4.67
CA LYS A 76 -10.91 -29.31 -4.43
C LYS A 76 -12.17 -28.97 -3.62
N LEU A 77 -12.02 -28.17 -2.57
CA LEU A 77 -13.15 -27.69 -1.76
C LEU A 77 -14.10 -26.79 -2.56
N ALA A 78 -13.58 -25.94 -3.45
CA ALA A 78 -14.41 -25.11 -4.34
C ALA A 78 -15.25 -25.96 -5.29
N ALA A 79 -14.65 -27.01 -5.87
CA ALA A 79 -15.36 -27.96 -6.73
C ALA A 79 -16.46 -28.70 -5.95
N GLN A 80 -16.14 -29.21 -4.75
CA GLN A 80 -17.12 -29.84 -3.87
C GLN A 80 -18.27 -28.88 -3.54
N TRP A 81 -17.97 -27.65 -3.11
CA TRP A 81 -18.98 -26.64 -2.83
C TRP A 81 -19.89 -26.39 -4.03
N SER A 82 -19.34 -26.28 -5.25
CA SER A 82 -20.12 -26.06 -6.47
C SER A 82 -21.08 -27.20 -6.82
N LEU A 83 -20.78 -28.43 -6.39
CA LEU A 83 -21.60 -29.62 -6.57
C LEU A 83 -22.61 -29.87 -5.44
N LEU A 84 -22.47 -29.19 -4.29
CA LEU A 84 -23.46 -29.30 -3.20
C LEU A 84 -24.84 -28.80 -3.66
N SER A 85 -25.89 -29.54 -3.30
CA SER A 85 -27.28 -29.12 -3.47
C SER A 85 -27.63 -27.93 -2.57
N LEU A 86 -28.68 -27.18 -2.93
CA LEU A 86 -29.13 -26.01 -2.16
C LEU A 86 -29.47 -26.39 -0.70
N ASP A 87 -30.15 -27.52 -0.48
CA ASP A 87 -30.51 -28.00 0.86
C ASP A 87 -29.28 -28.23 1.76
N LYS A 88 -28.18 -28.73 1.17
CA LYS A 88 -26.93 -28.96 1.90
C LYS A 88 -26.13 -27.67 2.10
N ARG A 89 -26.39 -26.63 1.30
CA ARG A 89 -25.79 -25.30 1.46
C ARG A 89 -26.53 -24.43 2.47
N GLU A 90 -27.84 -24.57 2.58
CA GLU A 90 -28.70 -23.80 3.48
C GLU A 90 -28.19 -23.68 4.93
N PRO A 91 -27.69 -24.75 5.60
CA PRO A 91 -27.16 -24.61 6.96
C PRO A 91 -25.93 -23.69 7.03
N TYR A 92 -25.09 -23.70 5.99
CA TYR A 92 -23.92 -22.81 5.90
C TYR A 92 -24.32 -21.37 5.60
N GLU A 93 -25.34 -21.18 4.76
CA GLU A 93 -25.89 -19.87 4.42
C GLU A 93 -26.58 -19.22 5.63
N THR A 94 -27.34 -20.01 6.39
CA THR A 94 -27.96 -19.56 7.64
C THR A 94 -26.91 -19.14 8.66
N LYS A 95 -25.89 -19.96 8.92
CA LYS A 95 -24.76 -19.60 9.81
C LYS A 95 -24.04 -18.32 9.35
N ALA A 96 -23.83 -18.15 8.04
CA ALA A 96 -23.21 -16.94 7.50
C ALA A 96 -24.10 -15.69 7.68
N ARG A 97 -25.42 -15.85 7.53
CA ARG A 97 -26.43 -14.80 7.74
C ARG A 97 -26.45 -14.35 9.20
N GLU A 98 -26.54 -15.30 10.13
CA GLU A 98 -26.46 -15.05 11.57
C GLU A 98 -25.16 -14.35 11.96
N GLY A 99 -24.02 -14.85 11.47
CA GLY A 99 -22.72 -14.21 11.68
C GLY A 99 -22.66 -12.77 11.17
N THR A 100 -23.37 -12.45 10.08
CA THR A 100 -23.47 -11.09 9.53
C THR A 100 -24.29 -10.16 10.43
N VAL A 101 -25.39 -10.66 10.99
CA VAL A 101 -26.20 -9.90 11.95
C VAL A 101 -25.39 -9.59 13.21
N LEU A 102 -24.79 -10.62 13.83
CA LEU A 102 -23.97 -10.48 15.04
C LEU A 102 -22.78 -9.52 14.82
N TYR A 103 -22.12 -9.61 13.65
CA TYR A 103 -21.05 -8.70 13.29
C TYR A 103 -21.54 -7.26 13.17
N GLY A 104 -22.71 -7.04 12.56
CA GLY A 104 -23.30 -5.71 12.41
C GLY A 104 -23.50 -5.03 13.76
N GLU A 105 -24.07 -5.74 14.73
CA GLU A 105 -24.28 -5.26 16.09
C GLU A 105 -22.96 -4.99 16.82
N ALA A 106 -22.03 -5.94 16.78
CA ALA A 106 -20.71 -5.79 17.41
C ALA A 106 -19.91 -4.63 16.79
N HIS A 107 -19.98 -4.46 15.47
CA HIS A 107 -19.29 -3.39 14.75
C HIS A 107 -19.92 -2.02 15.03
N LYS A 108 -21.26 -1.95 15.19
CA LYS A 108 -21.96 -0.73 15.61
C LYS A 108 -21.50 -0.31 17.01
N LYS A 109 -21.57 -1.22 17.99
CA LYS A 109 -21.08 -0.98 19.37
C LYS A 109 -19.60 -0.56 19.39
N TYR A 110 -18.76 -1.23 18.59
CA TYR A 110 -17.36 -0.85 18.44
C TYR A 110 -17.20 0.60 17.99
N TYR A 111 -17.93 1.04 16.96
CA TYR A 111 -17.81 2.40 16.43
C TYR A 111 -18.39 3.47 17.37
N GLU A 112 -19.45 3.15 18.10
CA GLU A 112 -20.07 4.02 19.11
C GLU A 112 -19.14 4.25 20.30
N ASN A 113 -18.39 3.23 20.73
CA ASN A 113 -17.45 3.31 21.86
C ASN A 113 -16.12 3.99 21.52
N LEU A 114 -15.87 4.36 20.25
CA LEU A 114 -14.66 5.10 19.87
C LEU A 114 -14.81 6.60 20.17
N SER A 115 -13.75 7.23 20.67
CA SER A 115 -13.69 8.68 20.78
C SER A 115 -13.65 9.36 19.42
N GLU A 116 -14.06 10.63 19.34
CA GLU A 116 -13.98 11.41 18.09
C GLU A 116 -12.54 11.54 17.57
N GLU A 117 -11.54 11.62 18.46
CA GLU A 117 -10.13 11.62 18.08
C GLU A 117 -9.74 10.27 17.43
N GLN A 118 -10.13 9.15 18.03
CA GLN A 118 -9.88 7.81 17.47
C GLN A 118 -10.59 7.62 16.13
N LYS A 119 -11.81 8.14 15.95
CA LYS A 119 -12.54 8.12 14.68
C LYS A 119 -11.82 8.93 13.60
N ARG A 120 -11.34 10.13 13.93
CA ARG A 120 -10.55 10.98 13.01
C ARG A 120 -9.27 10.28 12.57
N GLU A 121 -8.52 9.72 13.52
CA GLU A 121 -7.28 9.01 13.20
C GLU A 121 -7.55 7.76 12.35
N LEU A 122 -8.60 6.99 12.67
CA LEU A 122 -9.02 5.86 11.85
C LEU A 122 -9.40 6.28 10.41
N ALA A 123 -10.01 7.46 10.24
CA ALA A 123 -10.32 8.01 8.92
C ALA A 123 -9.04 8.41 8.16
N LYS A 124 -8.09 9.08 8.83
CA LYS A 124 -6.77 9.43 8.27
C LYS A 124 -6.01 8.20 7.80
N MET A 125 -5.87 7.18 8.65
CA MET A 125 -5.23 5.90 8.28
C MET A 125 -5.92 5.21 7.09
N LYS A 126 -7.26 5.25 7.02
CA LYS A 126 -8.02 4.69 5.88
C LYS A 126 -7.70 5.44 4.57
N MET A 127 -7.55 6.77 4.64
CA MET A 127 -7.18 7.60 3.49
C MET A 127 -5.74 7.36 3.05
N GLU A 128 -4.78 7.37 3.97
CA GLU A 128 -3.36 7.06 3.69
C GLU A 128 -3.19 5.68 3.04
N LYS A 129 -3.92 4.67 3.54
CA LYS A 129 -3.90 3.32 2.96
C LYS A 129 -4.48 3.28 1.54
N ARG A 130 -5.58 4.01 1.29
CA ARG A 130 -6.17 4.13 -0.05
C ARG A 130 -5.19 4.81 -1.00
N GLU A 131 -4.55 5.88 -0.55
CA GLU A 131 -3.61 6.61 -1.37
C GLU A 131 -2.34 5.80 -1.64
N SER A 132 -1.78 5.13 -0.63
CA SER A 132 -0.62 4.24 -0.82
C SER A 132 -0.89 3.17 -1.88
N ARG A 133 -2.11 2.62 -1.90
CA ARG A 133 -2.55 1.67 -2.95
C ARG A 133 -2.70 2.34 -4.32
N ARG A 134 -3.27 3.55 -4.38
CA ARG A 134 -3.35 4.35 -5.63
C ARG A 134 -1.95 4.58 -6.20
N LEU A 135 -1.03 5.03 -5.36
CA LEU A 135 0.34 5.34 -5.74
C LEU A 135 1.12 4.09 -6.16
N PHE A 136 0.94 2.97 -5.46
CA PHE A 136 1.54 1.70 -5.86
C PHE A 136 1.08 1.26 -7.25
N LYS A 137 -0.24 1.32 -7.53
CA LYS A 137 -0.79 1.01 -8.86
C LYS A 137 -0.27 1.95 -9.93
N LEU A 138 -0.23 3.26 -9.65
CA LEU A 138 0.32 4.26 -10.56
C LEU A 138 1.80 3.99 -10.88
N LYS A 139 2.64 3.80 -9.87
CA LYS A 139 4.07 3.48 -10.04
C LYS A 139 4.29 2.19 -10.83
N LYS A 140 3.44 1.17 -10.60
CA LYS A 140 3.48 -0.09 -11.36
C LYS A 140 3.14 0.15 -12.83
N ALA A 141 2.03 0.82 -13.12
CA ALA A 141 1.61 1.15 -14.48
C ALA A 141 2.66 2.00 -15.23
N LEU A 142 3.26 2.99 -14.56
CA LEU A 142 4.35 3.79 -15.14
C LEU A 142 5.57 2.92 -15.47
N ARG A 143 5.94 1.98 -14.60
CA ARG A 143 7.04 1.04 -14.87
C ARG A 143 6.73 0.13 -16.06
N GLU A 144 5.52 -0.39 -16.14
CA GLU A 144 5.05 -1.25 -17.24
C GLU A 144 4.99 -0.48 -18.56
N SER A 145 4.71 0.83 -18.54
CA SER A 145 4.77 1.70 -19.73
C SER A 145 6.18 2.00 -20.23
N GLY A 146 7.23 1.53 -19.53
CA GLY A 146 8.61 1.75 -19.92
C GLY A 146 9.09 3.20 -19.73
N ILE A 147 8.55 3.92 -18.74
CA ILE A 147 8.98 5.29 -18.44
C ILE A 147 10.52 5.37 -18.27
N PRO A 148 11.21 6.30 -18.95
CA PRO A 148 12.64 6.49 -18.77
C PRO A 148 13.00 6.79 -17.31
N LYS A 149 14.10 6.20 -16.83
CA LYS A 149 14.60 6.44 -15.47
C LYS A 149 15.34 7.77 -15.41
N HIS A 150 15.11 8.52 -14.35
CA HIS A 150 15.81 9.79 -14.12
C HIS A 150 17.33 9.57 -13.98
N PRO A 151 18.17 10.48 -14.51
CA PRO A 151 19.63 10.38 -14.37
C PRO A 151 20.05 10.42 -12.90
N LEU A 152 21.14 9.71 -12.60
CA LEU A 152 21.77 9.71 -11.28
C LEU A 152 22.49 11.05 -11.05
N LYS A 153 22.63 11.43 -9.78
CA LYS A 153 23.43 12.61 -9.37
C LYS A 153 24.93 12.29 -9.40
N ALA A 154 25.78 13.33 -9.41
CA ALA A 154 27.24 13.20 -9.60
C ALA A 154 27.89 12.21 -8.61
N TYR A 155 27.62 12.37 -7.31
CA TYR A 155 28.09 11.42 -6.29
C TYR A 155 27.61 9.98 -6.52
N ALA A 156 26.36 9.78 -6.96
CA ALA A 156 25.83 8.44 -7.21
C ALA A 156 26.47 7.80 -8.46
N LEU A 157 26.84 8.59 -9.47
CA LEU A 157 27.64 8.12 -10.59
C LEU A 157 29.05 7.72 -10.15
N PHE A 158 29.66 8.47 -9.24
CA PHE A 158 30.95 8.14 -8.64
C PHE A 158 30.89 6.82 -7.85
N VAL A 159 29.89 6.66 -6.97
CA VAL A 159 29.67 5.39 -6.25
C VAL A 159 29.47 4.24 -7.24
N LYS A 160 28.73 4.47 -8.33
CA LYS A 160 28.54 3.48 -9.40
C LYS A 160 29.85 3.15 -10.13
N SER A 161 30.76 4.10 -10.34
CA SER A 161 32.06 3.81 -10.96
C SER A 161 32.98 3.03 -10.03
N GLU A 162 33.01 3.36 -8.74
CA GLU A 162 33.78 2.63 -7.72
C GLU A 162 33.23 1.21 -7.48
N ALA A 163 31.91 1.02 -7.66
CA ALA A 163 31.26 -0.28 -7.48
C ALA A 163 31.55 -1.27 -8.63
N LYS A 164 31.90 -0.78 -9.82
CA LYS A 164 32.18 -1.65 -10.98
C LYS A 164 33.44 -2.50 -10.80
N SER A 165 34.36 -2.05 -9.96
CA SER A 165 35.67 -2.69 -9.78
C SER A 165 35.77 -3.61 -8.56
N LYS A 166 34.70 -3.73 -7.75
CA LYS A 166 34.74 -4.48 -6.47
C LYS A 166 33.52 -5.39 -6.29
N ASP A 167 33.74 -6.58 -5.74
CA ASP A 167 32.69 -7.40 -5.15
C ASP A 167 32.30 -6.82 -3.77
N ILE A 168 31.12 -6.21 -3.67
CA ILE A 168 30.70 -5.47 -2.48
C ILE A 168 29.97 -6.42 -1.52
N LYS A 169 30.73 -7.03 -0.60
CA LYS A 169 30.19 -7.88 0.47
C LYS A 169 29.53 -7.09 1.59
N GLN A 170 30.01 -5.88 1.85
CA GLN A 170 29.50 -4.97 2.88
C GLN A 170 29.14 -3.60 2.29
N PRO A 171 27.88 -3.42 1.85
CA PRO A 171 27.45 -2.19 1.16
C PRO A 171 27.50 -0.93 2.02
N ALA A 172 27.26 -1.03 3.34
CA ALA A 172 27.24 0.13 4.22
C ALA A 172 28.64 0.72 4.42
N GLU A 173 29.64 -0.13 4.65
CA GLU A 173 31.04 0.22 4.79
C GLU A 173 31.60 0.77 3.46
N PHE A 174 31.26 0.15 2.34
CA PHE A 174 31.64 0.63 1.01
C PHE A 174 31.10 2.04 0.72
N ILE A 175 29.84 2.32 1.06
CA ILE A 175 29.27 3.67 0.87
C ILE A 175 29.97 4.71 1.76
N LYS A 176 30.39 4.34 2.98
CA LYS A 176 31.17 5.23 3.86
C LYS A 176 32.55 5.54 3.24
N GLU A 177 33.27 4.52 2.76
CA GLU A 177 34.55 4.70 2.05
C GLU A 177 34.38 5.62 0.82
N CYS A 178 33.34 5.40 0.02
CA CYS A 178 33.04 6.26 -1.13
C CYS A 178 32.73 7.71 -0.72
N ALA A 179 32.05 7.92 0.40
CA ALA A 179 31.74 9.26 0.89
C ALA A 179 33.01 10.04 1.29
N GLU A 180 33.94 9.38 1.95
CA GLU A 180 35.24 9.94 2.33
C GLU A 180 36.09 10.26 1.09
N LYS A 181 36.18 9.31 0.15
CA LYS A 181 36.86 9.51 -1.14
C LYS A 181 36.26 10.68 -1.92
N TRP A 182 34.94 10.76 -2.02
CA TRP A 182 34.27 11.86 -2.71
C TRP A 182 34.54 13.22 -2.07
N LYS A 183 34.60 13.28 -0.73
CA LYS A 183 34.92 14.51 -0.01
C LYS A 183 36.32 15.00 -0.36
N ASN A 184 37.29 14.09 -0.39
CA ASN A 184 38.70 14.37 -0.67
C ASN A 184 39.04 14.46 -2.17
N LEU A 185 38.08 14.16 -3.06
CA LEU A 185 38.28 14.21 -4.50
C LEU A 185 38.52 15.66 -4.98
N SER A 186 39.42 15.82 -5.95
CA SER A 186 39.75 17.14 -6.50
C SER A 186 38.57 17.75 -7.27
N GLU A 187 38.55 19.07 -7.37
CA GLU A 187 37.46 19.77 -8.07
C GLU A 187 37.40 19.41 -9.57
N VAL A 188 38.57 19.11 -10.17
CA VAL A 188 38.68 18.67 -11.56
C VAL A 188 37.99 17.31 -11.76
N GLU A 189 38.22 16.37 -10.85
CA GLU A 189 37.60 15.06 -10.90
C GLU A 189 36.11 15.10 -10.58
N LYS A 190 35.68 15.94 -9.62
CA LYS A 190 34.25 16.18 -9.35
C LYS A 190 33.54 16.74 -10.58
N LYS A 191 34.16 17.72 -11.25
CA LYS A 191 33.63 18.34 -12.47
C LYS A 191 33.43 17.35 -13.62
N LYS A 192 34.27 16.31 -13.71
CA LYS A 192 34.06 15.21 -14.68
C LYS A 192 32.71 14.53 -14.46
N PHE A 193 32.35 14.25 -13.21
CA PHE A 193 31.05 13.64 -12.90
C PHE A 193 29.88 14.59 -13.14
N ASP A 194 30.04 15.89 -12.87
CA ASP A 194 29.01 16.88 -13.18
C ASP A 194 28.72 16.97 -14.69
N ASN A 195 29.76 16.96 -15.52
CA ASN A 195 29.61 16.91 -16.98
C ASN A 195 28.87 15.64 -17.43
N LEU A 196 29.22 14.47 -16.87
CA LEU A 196 28.53 13.21 -17.15
C LEU A 196 27.05 13.24 -16.72
N VAL A 197 26.74 13.87 -15.58
CA VAL A 197 25.35 14.07 -15.15
C VAL A 197 24.60 14.93 -16.16
N GLU A 198 25.22 15.99 -16.67
CA GLU A 198 24.59 16.89 -17.64
C GLU A 198 24.31 16.21 -18.97
N GLU A 199 25.25 15.39 -19.46
CA GLU A 199 25.04 14.52 -20.62
C GLU A 199 23.88 13.53 -20.40
N GLU A 200 23.84 12.87 -19.25
CA GLU A 200 22.77 11.94 -18.86
C GLU A 200 21.40 12.64 -18.77
N LYS A 201 21.34 13.87 -18.24
CA LYS A 201 20.11 14.69 -18.22
C LYS A 201 19.62 15.02 -19.63
N ASN A 202 20.53 15.42 -20.52
CA ASN A 202 20.20 15.73 -21.90
C ASN A 202 19.66 14.50 -22.63
N ARG A 203 20.26 13.33 -22.41
CA ARG A 203 19.75 12.06 -22.96
C ARG A 203 18.38 11.72 -22.39
N TYR A 204 18.22 11.80 -21.07
CA TYR A 204 16.94 11.56 -20.40
C TYR A 204 15.83 12.48 -20.92
N ALA A 205 16.10 13.76 -21.14
CA ALA A 205 15.12 14.70 -21.68
C ALA A 205 14.61 14.27 -23.07
N LYS A 206 15.52 13.83 -23.96
CA LYS A 206 15.16 13.31 -25.29
C LYS A 206 14.34 12.03 -25.19
N ASP A 207 14.78 11.09 -24.36
CA ASP A 207 14.11 9.80 -24.16
C ASP A 207 12.71 9.98 -23.55
N PHE A 208 12.59 10.91 -22.60
CA PHE A 208 11.33 11.24 -21.93
C PHE A 208 10.33 11.85 -22.90
N GLU A 209 10.76 12.77 -23.77
CA GLU A 209 9.88 13.34 -24.79
C GLU A 209 9.42 12.29 -25.80
N LYS A 210 10.32 11.39 -26.23
CA LYS A 210 9.96 10.26 -27.09
C LYS A 210 8.93 9.36 -26.42
N TRP A 211 9.13 9.03 -25.14
CA TRP A 211 8.18 8.23 -24.36
C TRP A 211 6.83 8.95 -24.20
N ARG A 212 6.84 10.25 -23.90
CA ARG A 212 5.63 11.07 -23.76
C ARG A 212 4.80 11.08 -25.05
N LYS A 213 5.44 11.28 -26.20
CA LYS A 213 4.76 11.22 -27.51
C LYS A 213 4.16 9.84 -27.76
N LYS A 214 4.90 8.76 -27.46
CA LYS A 214 4.39 7.38 -27.56
C LYS A 214 3.16 7.18 -26.68
N MET A 215 3.18 7.65 -25.43
CA MET A 215 2.05 7.54 -24.52
C MET A 215 0.78 8.23 -25.03
N ILE A 216 0.92 9.38 -25.69
CA ILE A 216 -0.19 10.08 -26.34
C ILE A 216 -0.71 9.28 -27.54
N ALA A 217 0.19 8.77 -28.39
CA ALA A 217 -0.17 7.96 -29.56
C ALA A 217 -0.88 6.66 -29.18
N ASP A 218 -0.46 6.02 -28.09
CA ASP A 218 -1.07 4.80 -27.54
C ASP A 218 -2.39 5.07 -26.78
N GLY A 219 -2.85 6.33 -26.70
CA GLY A 219 -4.08 6.73 -26.02
C GLY A 219 -4.00 6.70 -24.48
N ASN A 220 -2.80 6.57 -23.91
CA ASN A 220 -2.57 6.48 -22.47
C ASN A 220 -2.54 7.85 -21.76
N ILE A 221 -3.35 8.80 -22.23
CA ILE A 221 -3.37 10.21 -21.77
C ILE A 221 -3.66 10.30 -20.27
N LYS A 222 -4.64 9.52 -19.79
CA LYS A 222 -5.02 9.48 -18.36
C LYS A 222 -3.84 9.11 -17.45
N LEU A 223 -2.94 8.25 -17.90
CA LEU A 223 -1.76 7.86 -17.12
C LEU A 223 -0.72 8.99 -17.04
N LEU A 224 -0.60 9.79 -18.12
CA LEU A 224 0.24 10.99 -18.12
C LEU A 224 -0.31 12.08 -17.19
N GLU A 225 -1.62 12.32 -17.20
CA GLU A 225 -2.26 13.28 -16.27
C GLU A 225 -2.02 12.89 -14.81
N GLN A 226 -2.20 11.59 -14.49
CA GLN A 226 -1.91 11.06 -13.17
C GLN A 226 -0.44 11.19 -12.78
N TYR A 227 0.48 11.06 -13.74
CA TYR A 227 1.90 11.27 -13.51
C TYR A 227 2.23 12.74 -13.19
N GLU A 228 1.66 13.70 -13.94
CA GLU A 228 1.86 15.12 -13.68
C GLU A 228 1.25 15.55 -12.33
N GLU A 229 0.05 15.06 -11.99
CA GLU A 229 -0.56 15.27 -10.68
C GLU A 229 0.35 14.74 -9.55
N PHE A 230 0.96 13.56 -9.76
CA PHE A 230 1.89 12.98 -8.81
C PHE A 230 3.18 13.81 -8.65
N LYS A 231 3.74 14.29 -9.77
CA LYS A 231 4.96 15.12 -9.77
C LYS A 231 4.73 16.49 -9.10
N GLY A 232 3.54 17.08 -9.26
CA GLY A 232 3.17 18.35 -8.62
C GLY A 232 3.01 18.28 -7.10
N LYS A 233 2.70 17.11 -6.53
CA LYS A 233 2.48 16.89 -5.08
C LYS A 233 3.76 16.70 -4.25
N GLY A 234 4.86 17.33 -4.66
CA GLY A 234 6.17 17.27 -4.02
C GLY A 234 6.23 17.96 -2.65
N LYS A 235 5.58 17.38 -1.63
CA LYS A 235 5.77 17.48 -0.16
C LYS A 235 4.46 17.01 0.47
N VAL A 236 4.57 16.07 1.42
CA VAL A 236 3.53 15.55 2.35
C VAL A 236 2.08 15.78 1.92
N LEU A 237 1.34 14.70 1.66
CA LEU A 237 -0.12 14.78 1.53
C LEU A 237 -0.68 15.46 2.79
N ASP A 238 -1.12 16.70 2.66
CA ASP A 238 -1.63 17.46 3.80
C ASP A 238 -3.03 16.91 4.12
N LEU A 239 -3.06 15.94 5.02
CA LEU A 239 -4.26 15.23 5.45
C LEU A 239 -5.17 16.09 6.33
N GLU A 240 -4.79 17.35 6.59
CA GLU A 240 -5.60 18.31 7.34
C GLU A 240 -6.75 18.88 6.50
N GLU A 241 -6.67 18.81 5.16
CA GLU A 241 -7.78 19.14 4.26
C GLU A 241 -8.68 17.92 4.03
N ILE A 242 -9.40 17.48 5.05
CA ILE A 242 -10.52 16.53 4.87
C ILE A 242 -11.76 17.36 4.51
N PRO A 243 -12.32 17.26 3.29
CA PRO A 243 -13.64 17.79 3.02
C PRO A 243 -14.65 17.09 3.93
N LYS A 244 -15.39 17.86 4.73
CA LYS A 244 -16.47 17.39 5.62
C LYS A 244 -17.62 16.66 4.89
N SER A 245 -17.51 16.41 3.58
CA SER A 245 -18.56 15.85 2.72
C SER A 245 -18.57 14.33 2.57
N LEU A 246 -17.60 13.59 3.12
CA LEU A 246 -17.64 12.10 3.12
C LEU A 246 -18.47 11.49 4.26
N GLY A 247 -19.44 12.24 4.76
CA GLY A 247 -20.46 11.82 5.72
C GLY A 247 -21.88 11.95 5.17
N ARG A 248 -22.19 11.32 4.04
CA ARG A 248 -23.58 10.98 3.67
C ARG A 248 -23.63 9.94 2.56
N ARG A 249 -23.74 8.66 2.96
CA ARG A 249 -24.41 7.64 2.15
C ARG A 249 -25.17 6.68 3.07
N VAL A 250 -26.12 7.26 3.80
CA VAL A 250 -27.30 6.55 4.30
C VAL A 250 -28.46 7.50 4.03
N ALA A 251 -29.12 7.32 2.90
CA ALA A 251 -30.45 7.83 2.66
C ALA A 251 -31.28 6.63 2.25
N LEU A 252 -32.26 6.33 3.09
CA LEU A 252 -33.20 5.24 2.97
C LEU A 252 -33.86 5.29 1.59
N LYS A 253 -33.90 4.16 0.89
CA LYS A 253 -35.00 3.90 -0.04
C LYS A 253 -36.11 3.26 0.79
N SER A 254 -37.10 4.06 1.17
CA SER A 254 -38.40 3.57 1.62
C SER A 254 -39.49 4.52 1.12
N SER A 255 -40.44 3.92 0.41
CA SER A 255 -41.80 4.39 0.16
C SER A 255 -42.02 5.50 -0.87
N GLN A 256 -42.36 5.09 -2.09
CA GLN A 256 -43.30 5.76 -3.00
C GLN A 256 -43.96 4.65 -3.85
N ARG A 257 -45.09 4.09 -3.35
CA ARG A 257 -46.14 3.46 -4.15
C ARG A 257 -47.43 3.46 -3.32
N GLU A 258 -48.14 4.56 -3.42
CA GLU A 258 -49.60 4.62 -3.26
C GLU A 258 -50.12 5.53 -4.37
N LYS A 259 -50.76 4.91 -5.36
CA LYS A 259 -52.00 5.29 -6.03
C LYS A 259 -52.42 4.12 -6.91
#